data_AF-A0A9E5EZI1-F1
#
_entry.id   AF-A0A9E5EZI1-F1
#
_cell.length_a   1.000
_cell.length_b   1.000
_cell.length_c   1.000
_cell.angle_alpha   90.00
_cell.angle_beta   90.00
_cell.angle_gamma   90.00
#
_symmetry.space_group_name_H-M   'P 1'
#
loop_
_entity.id
_entity.type
_entity.pdbx_description
1 polymer ?
#
loop_
_entity_poly.entity_id
_entity_poly.type
_entity_poly.pdbx_seq_one_letter_code
_entity_poly.pdbx_strand_id
1 'polypeptide(L)'
;MKRTSKKVTKLERTQQKKQTLDYYQKGTGLYLFRNRNTTASLELPKASKDGKRWVEPNGTWEGDSYFLSMVPKEAVLVRTLISEDENKEVKVENKLILDQPDQVTRAGKVEHKVSEDLPLNEADPKEIENEKLLTEDPMAGVTIIRD
;
A
#
# COMPACT_ATOMS: atom_id res chain seq x y z
N MET A 1 -8.89 16.87 -44.48
CA MET A 1 -9.31 15.78 -43.57
C MET A 1 -10.49 16.25 -42.73
N LYS A 2 -11.65 15.58 -42.80
CA LYS A 2 -12.80 15.90 -41.95
C LYS A 2 -12.64 15.20 -40.59
N ARG A 3 -12.63 15.95 -39.48
CA ARG A 3 -12.63 15.38 -38.13
C ARG A 3 -14.05 14.90 -37.79
N THR A 4 -14.23 13.59 -37.68
CA THR A 4 -15.47 13.02 -37.15
C THR A 4 -15.38 13.00 -35.62
N SER A 5 -16.17 13.83 -34.95
CA SER A 5 -16.28 13.75 -33.47
C SER A 5 -17.18 12.57 -33.10
N LYS A 6 -16.63 11.58 -32.37
CA LYS A 6 -17.44 10.51 -31.79
C LYS A 6 -18.49 11.12 -30.84
N LYS A 7 -19.75 10.75 -31.01
CA LYS A 7 -20.82 11.15 -30.08
C LYS A 7 -20.66 10.34 -28.80
N VAL A 8 -20.30 11.02 -27.72
CA VAL A 8 -20.16 10.42 -26.38
C VAL A 8 -21.56 10.09 -25.85
N THR A 9 -21.74 8.85 -25.36
CA THR A 9 -23.01 8.38 -24.79
C THR A 9 -23.30 9.06 -23.45
N LYS A 10 -24.56 9.03 -23.00
CA LYS A 10 -24.96 9.62 -21.70
C LYS A 10 -24.20 8.98 -20.54
N LEU A 11 -23.98 7.67 -20.61
CA LEU A 11 -23.27 6.90 -19.59
C LEU A 11 -21.79 7.30 -19.52
N GLU A 12 -21.12 7.41 -20.66
CA GLU A 12 -19.73 7.88 -20.76
C GLU A 12 -19.56 9.30 -20.19
N ARG A 13 -20.50 10.23 -20.47
CA ARG A 13 -20.46 11.58 -19.89
C ARG A 13 -20.54 11.56 -18.37
N THR A 14 -21.39 10.71 -17.80
CA THR A 14 -21.51 10.59 -16.35
C THR A 14 -20.23 10.01 -15.74
N GLN A 15 -19.64 9.00 -16.36
CA GLN A 15 -18.36 8.43 -15.92
C GLN A 15 -17.23 9.45 -15.98
N GLN A 16 -17.11 10.21 -17.08
CA GLN A 16 -16.10 11.27 -17.21
C GLN A 16 -16.28 12.34 -16.13
N LYS A 17 -17.51 12.75 -15.84
CA LYS A 17 -17.79 13.69 -14.74
C LYS A 17 -17.35 13.14 -13.39
N LYS A 18 -17.66 11.87 -13.10
CA LYS A 18 -17.25 11.21 -11.87
C LYS A 18 -15.73 11.17 -11.76
N GLN A 19 -15.03 10.71 -12.79
CA GLN A 19 -13.56 10.66 -12.82
C GLN A 19 -12.93 12.05 -12.64
N THR A 20 -13.52 13.07 -13.27
CA THR A 20 -13.06 14.46 -13.15
C THR A 20 -13.23 14.96 -11.72
N LEU A 21 -14.38 14.67 -11.11
CA LEU A 21 -14.67 15.03 -9.72
C LEU A 21 -13.74 14.29 -8.76
N ASP A 22 -13.57 12.98 -8.94
CA ASP A 22 -12.65 12.15 -8.15
C ASP A 22 -11.21 12.66 -8.26
N TYR A 23 -10.79 13.11 -9.45
CA TYR A 23 -9.48 13.72 -9.68
C TYR A 23 -9.32 15.02 -8.89
N TYR A 24 -10.30 15.92 -8.92
CA TYR A 24 -10.25 17.17 -8.16
C TYR A 24 -10.37 16.96 -6.64
N GLN A 25 -11.03 15.88 -6.22
CA GLN A 25 -11.13 15.51 -4.81
C GLN A 25 -9.91 14.75 -4.29
N LYS A 26 -8.98 14.35 -5.16
CA LYS A 26 -7.76 13.66 -4.76
C LYS A 26 -6.80 14.64 -4.09
N GLY A 27 -6.60 14.47 -2.79
CA GLY A 27 -5.56 15.18 -2.06
C GLY A 27 -4.30 14.33 -1.92
N THR A 28 -3.29 14.96 -1.33
CA THR A 28 -1.96 14.45 -1.05
C THR A 28 -1.66 14.59 0.44
N GLY A 29 -0.74 13.78 0.97
CA GLY A 29 -0.40 13.80 2.40
C GLY A 29 -1.50 13.24 3.31
N LEU A 30 -1.18 13.18 4.60
CA LEU A 30 -2.09 12.76 5.66
C LEU A 30 -1.99 13.75 6.81
N TYR A 31 -3.15 14.29 7.21
CA TYR A 31 -3.27 15.35 8.20
C TYR A 31 -4.41 15.02 9.17
N LEU A 32 -4.25 15.46 10.41
CA LEU A 32 -5.26 15.37 11.45
C LEU A 32 -5.96 16.72 11.58
N PHE A 33 -7.27 16.73 11.38
CA PHE A 33 -8.11 17.92 11.49
C PHE A 33 -9.02 17.82 12.72
N ARG A 34 -9.50 18.96 13.20
CA ARG A 34 -10.52 19.09 14.23
C ARG A 34 -11.65 19.98 13.75
N ASN A 35 -12.88 19.60 14.07
CA ASN A 35 -14.05 20.44 13.82
C ASN A 35 -13.93 21.71 14.66
N ARG A 36 -14.02 22.87 14.02
CA ARG A 36 -13.95 24.18 14.71
C ARG A 36 -15.21 24.44 15.53
N ASN A 37 -16.35 23.90 15.09
CA ASN A 37 -17.64 24.12 15.71
C ASN A 37 -17.76 23.32 17.01
N THR A 38 -18.20 23.99 18.07
CA THR A 38 -18.40 23.40 19.40
C THR A 38 -19.77 22.76 19.57
N THR A 39 -20.76 23.15 18.75
CA THR A 39 -22.16 22.72 18.89
C THR A 39 -22.70 21.97 17.69
N ALA A 40 -22.21 22.25 16.48
CA ALA A 40 -22.71 21.66 15.24
C ALA A 40 -21.77 20.58 14.71
N SER A 41 -22.36 19.50 14.17
CA SER A 41 -21.65 18.51 13.40
C SER A 41 -21.21 19.10 12.05
N LEU A 42 -20.10 18.60 11.53
CA LEU A 42 -19.54 18.98 10.24
C LEU A 42 -19.75 17.87 9.24
N GLU A 43 -20.36 18.20 8.09
CA GLU A 43 -20.43 17.30 6.94
C GLU A 43 -19.20 17.50 6.04
N LEU A 44 -18.46 16.42 5.81
CA LEU A 44 -17.25 16.43 5.00
C LEU A 44 -17.60 16.29 3.51
N PRO A 45 -16.98 17.07 2.60
CA PRO A 45 -17.22 16.98 1.15
C PRO A 45 -16.90 15.59 0.56
N LYS A 46 -16.01 14.86 1.23
CA LYS A 46 -15.68 13.46 0.95
C LYS A 46 -15.50 12.70 2.25
N ALA A 47 -15.56 11.38 2.19
CA ALA A 47 -15.32 10.56 3.37
C ALA A 47 -13.88 10.75 3.89
N SER A 48 -13.75 10.80 5.22
CA SER A 48 -12.48 10.66 5.93
C SER A 48 -11.79 9.34 5.54
N LYS A 49 -10.52 9.19 5.90
CA LYS A 49 -9.79 7.91 5.74
C LYS A 49 -10.51 6.74 6.45
N ASP A 50 -11.21 7.02 7.54
CA ASP A 50 -12.05 6.05 8.27
C ASP A 50 -13.41 5.78 7.61
N GLY A 51 -13.71 6.40 6.46
CA GLY A 51 -15.02 6.29 5.80
C GLY A 51 -16.12 7.20 6.38
N LYS A 52 -15.84 7.95 7.44
CA LYS A 52 -16.82 8.85 8.07
C LYS A 52 -17.02 10.12 7.24
N ARG A 53 -18.28 10.52 7.02
CA ARG A 53 -18.64 11.82 6.41
C ARG A 53 -19.12 12.86 7.42
N TRP A 54 -19.57 12.41 8.59
CA TRP A 54 -20.06 13.28 9.65
C TRP A 54 -19.06 13.29 10.78
N VAL A 55 -18.68 14.49 11.22
CA VAL A 55 -17.78 14.70 12.35
C VAL A 55 -18.54 15.44 13.43
N GLU A 56 -18.53 14.88 14.63
CA GLU A 56 -19.16 15.49 15.80
C GLU A 56 -18.52 16.86 16.15
N PRO A 57 -19.20 17.70 16.95
CA PRO A 57 -18.61 18.93 17.44
C PRO A 57 -17.30 18.67 18.20
N ASN A 58 -16.27 19.47 17.92
CA ASN A 58 -14.88 19.24 18.37
C ASN A 58 -14.24 17.89 17.98
N GLY A 59 -14.92 17.06 17.18
CA GLY A 59 -14.40 15.79 16.72
C GLY A 59 -13.17 15.95 15.84
N THR A 60 -12.28 14.97 15.87
CA THR A 60 -11.08 14.90 15.02
C THR A 60 -11.24 13.87 13.92
N TRP A 61 -10.64 14.11 12.75
CA TRP A 61 -10.59 13.14 11.66
C TRP A 61 -9.28 13.21 10.88
N GLU A 62 -8.90 12.09 10.27
CA GLU A 62 -7.77 12.02 9.34
C GLU A 62 -8.22 12.33 7.91
N GLY A 63 -7.52 13.24 7.24
CA GLY A 63 -7.78 13.63 5.87
C GLY A 63 -6.50 13.94 5.10
N ASP A 64 -6.63 14.20 3.81
CA ASP A 64 -5.54 14.64 2.95
C ASP A 64 -5.58 16.16 2.73
N SER A 65 -4.69 16.67 1.87
CA SER A 65 -4.53 18.09 1.58
C SER A 65 -5.79 18.75 1.00
N TYR A 66 -6.72 17.98 0.44
CA TYR A 66 -7.99 18.50 -0.05
C TYR A 66 -8.76 19.25 1.05
N PHE A 67 -8.71 18.73 2.28
CA PHE A 67 -9.38 19.33 3.42
C PHE A 67 -8.70 20.61 3.93
N LEU A 68 -7.47 20.93 3.51
CA LEU A 68 -6.81 22.19 3.88
C LEU A 68 -7.58 23.41 3.34
N SER A 69 -8.30 23.24 2.22
CA SER A 69 -9.19 24.29 1.69
C SER A 69 -10.32 24.68 2.66
N MET A 70 -10.67 23.80 3.63
CA MET A 70 -11.68 24.05 4.65
C MET A 70 -11.13 24.74 5.92
N VAL A 71 -9.81 24.76 6.12
CA VAL A 71 -9.14 25.14 7.37
C VAL A 71 -9.20 26.62 7.78
N PRO A 72 -9.65 27.60 6.98
CA PRO A 72 -10.00 28.89 7.58
C PRO A 72 -11.44 28.95 8.12
N LYS A 73 -12.36 28.09 7.64
CA LYS A 73 -13.80 28.23 7.88
C LYS A 73 -14.30 27.27 8.96
N GLU A 74 -14.25 25.97 8.69
CA GLU A 74 -14.99 24.94 9.45
C GLU A 74 -14.07 23.96 10.18
N ALA A 75 -12.82 23.83 9.70
CA ALA A 75 -11.84 22.91 10.24
C ALA A 75 -10.65 23.65 10.85
N VAL A 76 -9.95 22.99 11.77
CA VAL A 76 -8.65 23.41 12.29
C VAL A 76 -7.65 22.29 12.02
N LEU A 77 -6.50 22.61 11.44
CA LEU A 77 -5.40 21.65 11.30
C LEU A 77 -4.75 21.45 12.67
N VAL A 78 -4.74 20.20 13.15
CA VAL A 78 -4.14 19.83 14.45
C VAL A 78 -2.69 19.39 14.26
N ARG A 79 -2.46 18.45 13.32
CA ARG A 79 -1.15 17.83 13.13
C ARG A 79 -0.97 17.35 11.70
N THR A 80 0.25 17.48 11.17
CA THR A 80 0.68 16.80 9.95
C THR A 80 1.24 15.43 10.30
N LEU A 81 0.67 14.37 9.71
CA LEU A 81 1.10 12.98 9.94
C LEU A 81 2.08 12.51 8.87
N ILE A 82 1.76 12.75 7.60
CA ILE A 82 2.62 12.43 6.46
C ILE A 82 2.62 13.65 5.54
N SER A 83 3.78 14.29 5.39
CA SER A 83 3.92 15.42 4.48
C SER A 83 3.95 14.96 3.02
N GLU A 84 3.70 15.89 2.10
CA GLU A 84 3.70 15.57 0.66
C GLU A 84 5.07 15.14 0.15
N ASP A 85 6.14 15.68 0.75
CA ASP A 85 7.51 15.43 0.33
C ASP A 85 8.00 14.07 0.84
N GLU A 86 7.67 13.69 2.08
CA GLU A 86 7.98 12.34 2.60
C GLU A 86 7.27 11.24 1.80
N ASN A 87 6.05 11.48 1.31
CA ASN A 87 5.32 10.48 0.53
C ASN A 87 5.92 10.28 -0.88
N LYS A 88 6.65 11.26 -1.42
CA LYS A 88 7.38 11.09 -2.68
C LYS A 88 8.59 10.18 -2.47
N GLU A 89 9.31 10.33 -1.36
CA GLU A 89 10.49 9.53 -1.03
C GLU A 89 10.13 8.04 -0.86
N VAL A 90 9.07 7.73 -0.11
CA VAL A 90 8.61 6.34 0.09
C VAL A 90 8.19 5.65 -1.23
N LYS A 91 7.66 6.41 -2.20
CA LYS A 91 7.32 5.84 -3.53
C LYS A 91 8.54 5.57 -4.41
N VAL A 92 9.65 6.26 -4.17
CA VAL A 92 10.90 6.03 -4.90
C VAL A 92 11.60 4.80 -4.32
N GLU A 93 11.59 4.62 -3.00
CA GLU A 93 12.20 3.44 -2.35
C GLU A 93 11.55 2.12 -2.74
N ASN A 94 10.23 2.10 -2.97
CA ASN A 94 9.51 0.90 -3.41
C ASN A 94 9.69 0.55 -4.90
N LYS A 95 10.40 1.37 -5.67
CA LYS A 95 10.97 0.92 -6.95
C LYS A 95 12.33 0.31 -6.65
N LEU A 96 12.33 -0.98 -6.31
CA LEU A 96 13.56 -1.75 -6.17
C LEU A 96 14.48 -1.46 -7.36
N ILE A 97 15.65 -0.90 -7.08
CA ILE A 97 16.77 -0.83 -8.02
C ILE A 97 17.34 -2.26 -8.07
N LEU A 98 16.64 -3.15 -8.77
CA LEU A 98 17.04 -4.55 -8.99
C LEU A 98 18.10 -4.67 -10.10
N ASP A 99 18.42 -3.59 -10.79
CA ASP A 99 19.42 -3.60 -11.85
C ASP A 99 20.83 -3.54 -11.26
N GLN A 100 21.38 -4.72 -10.96
CA GLN A 100 22.81 -4.87 -10.75
C GLN A 100 23.53 -4.63 -12.09
N PRO A 101 24.64 -3.87 -12.10
CA PRO A 101 25.41 -3.68 -13.31
C PRO A 101 26.02 -5.01 -13.75
N ASP A 102 26.09 -5.22 -15.07
CA ASP A 102 26.71 -6.40 -15.65
C ASP A 102 28.14 -6.57 -15.14
N GLN A 103 28.48 -7.78 -14.67
CA GLN A 103 29.83 -8.08 -14.24
C GLN A 103 30.60 -8.76 -15.37
N VAL A 104 31.76 -8.18 -15.70
CA VAL A 104 32.69 -8.77 -16.68
C VAL A 104 33.65 -9.69 -15.94
N THR A 105 33.64 -10.97 -16.29
CA THR A 105 34.57 -11.95 -15.72
C THR A 105 35.99 -11.74 -16.26
N ARG A 106 37.01 -12.31 -15.58
CA ARG A 106 38.42 -12.23 -16.02
C ARG A 106 38.69 -12.83 -17.41
N ALA A 107 37.76 -13.63 -17.93
CA ALA A 107 37.80 -14.20 -19.27
C ALA A 107 37.14 -13.30 -20.34
N GLY A 108 36.68 -12.09 -19.97
CA GLY A 108 36.03 -11.15 -20.88
C GLY A 108 34.59 -11.50 -21.25
N LYS A 109 33.97 -12.46 -20.56
CA LYS A 109 32.55 -12.79 -20.76
C LYS A 109 31.69 -11.96 -19.81
N VAL A 110 30.65 -11.35 -20.38
CA VAL A 110 29.62 -10.58 -19.64
C VAL A 110 28.57 -11.57 -19.15
N GLU A 111 28.37 -11.65 -17.84
CA GLU A 111 27.31 -12.46 -17.23
C GLU A 111 26.15 -11.56 -16.80
N HIS A 112 24.96 -11.80 -17.36
CA HIS A 112 23.72 -11.21 -16.84
C HIS A 112 23.20 -12.08 -15.70
N LYS A 113 23.09 -11.51 -14.50
CA LYS A 113 22.50 -12.19 -13.34
C LYS A 113 20.98 -12.12 -13.44
N VAL A 114 20.39 -12.91 -14.33
CA VAL A 114 18.94 -13.09 -14.40
C VAL A 114 18.55 -14.06 -13.30
N SER A 115 17.73 -13.63 -12.34
CA SER A 115 16.92 -14.57 -11.56
C SER A 115 15.91 -15.17 -12.52
N GLU A 116 16.27 -16.30 -13.14
CA GLU A 116 15.32 -17.08 -13.93
C GLU A 116 14.17 -17.45 -13.00
N ASP A 117 12.97 -16.96 -13.32
CA ASP A 117 11.72 -17.49 -12.78
C ASP A 117 11.56 -18.92 -13.32
N LEU A 118 12.36 -19.84 -12.80
CA LEU A 118 12.07 -21.26 -12.87
C LEU A 118 10.72 -21.44 -12.20
N PRO A 119 9.72 -22.08 -12.84
CA PRO A 119 8.55 -22.50 -12.11
C PRO A 119 9.05 -23.36 -10.95
N LEU A 120 8.71 -22.99 -9.72
CA LEU A 120 8.88 -23.87 -8.58
C LEU A 120 8.20 -25.18 -8.98
N ASN A 121 8.97 -26.24 -9.19
CA ASN A 121 8.42 -27.58 -9.19
C ASN A 121 7.96 -27.82 -7.73
N GLU A 122 6.73 -27.42 -7.44
CA GLU A 122 5.94 -28.08 -6.42
C GLU A 122 5.85 -29.53 -6.87
N ALA A 123 6.79 -30.35 -6.42
CA ALA A 123 6.67 -31.78 -6.58
C ALA A 123 5.34 -32.16 -5.93
N ASP A 124 4.43 -32.74 -6.71
CA ASP A 124 3.24 -33.40 -6.18
C ASP A 124 3.67 -34.25 -4.96
N PRO A 125 2.98 -34.19 -3.83
CA PRO A 125 3.33 -34.99 -2.68
C PRO A 125 3.17 -36.47 -3.08
N LYS A 126 4.28 -37.13 -3.40
CA LYS A 126 4.33 -38.59 -3.38
C LYS A 126 4.01 -38.98 -1.95
N GLU A 127 3.01 -39.85 -1.80
CA GLU A 127 2.67 -40.51 -0.56
C GLU A 127 3.96 -40.97 0.13
N ILE A 128 4.29 -40.33 1.25
CA ILE A 128 5.29 -40.84 2.18
C ILE A 128 4.61 -42.01 2.88
N GLU A 129 4.64 -43.17 2.25
CA GLU A 129 4.39 -44.42 2.93
C GLU A 129 5.49 -44.62 3.99
N ASN A 130 5.10 -44.47 5.25
CA ASN A 130 5.77 -45.02 6.44
C ASN A 130 7.13 -44.41 6.83
N GLU A 131 7.16 -43.11 7.19
CA GLU A 131 8.12 -42.67 8.20
C GLU A 131 7.60 -43.04 9.60
N LYS A 132 8.02 -44.24 10.01
CA LYS A 132 7.89 -44.77 11.36
C LYS A 132 8.49 -43.77 12.36
N LEU A 133 7.62 -43.12 13.15
CA LEU A 133 7.99 -42.31 14.31
C LEU A 133 8.96 -43.10 15.22
N LEU A 134 10.20 -42.63 15.33
CA LEU A 134 11.12 -43.04 16.39
C LEU A 134 10.65 -42.39 17.70
N THR A 135 9.66 -42.99 18.34
CA THR A 135 9.20 -42.57 19.65
C THR A 135 9.22 -43.70 20.66
N GLU A 136 10.35 -44.39 20.85
CA GLU A 136 10.51 -45.26 22.01
C GLU A 136 11.94 -45.16 22.59
N ASP A 137 12.04 -44.29 23.60
CA ASP A 137 13.00 -44.25 24.71
C ASP A 137 14.38 -43.54 24.53
N PRO A 138 14.54 -42.27 24.97
CA PRO A 138 15.80 -41.52 24.88
C PRO A 138 16.90 -41.99 25.86
N MET A 139 16.62 -42.98 26.71
CA MET A 139 17.55 -43.51 27.73
C MET A 139 18.09 -44.90 27.43
N ALA A 140 17.70 -45.52 26.31
CA ALA A 140 18.17 -46.84 25.92
C ALA A 140 19.64 -46.78 25.43
N GLY A 141 20.59 -46.94 26.36
CA GLY A 141 22.02 -47.10 26.02
C GLY A 141 23.01 -46.38 26.93
N VAL A 142 22.57 -45.66 27.96
CA VAL A 142 23.50 -44.99 28.89
C VAL A 142 23.87 -45.93 30.03
N THR A 143 25.08 -46.47 29.99
CA THR A 143 25.70 -47.17 31.13
C THR A 143 26.61 -46.19 31.86
N ILE A 144 26.26 -45.79 33.08
CA ILE A 144 27.11 -44.92 33.91
C ILE A 144 28.22 -45.77 34.53
N ILE A 145 29.48 -45.44 34.20
CA ILE A 145 30.66 -45.99 34.88
C ILE A 145 30.91 -45.13 36.12
N ARG A 146 30.99 -45.74 37.30
CA ARG A 146 31.42 -45.09 38.54
C ARG A 146 32.92 -45.33 38.73
N ASP A 147 33.68 -44.26 38.91
CA ASP A 147 35.02 -44.27 39.51
C ASP A 147 34.93 -44.08 41.03
#